data_AF-A0A293LDK5-F1
#
_entry.id   AF-A0A293LDK5-F1
#
_cell.length_a   1.000
_cell.length_b   1.000
_cell.length_c   1.000
_cell.angle_alpha   90.00
_cell.angle_beta   90.00
_cell.angle_gamma   90.00
#
_symmetry.space_group_name_H-M   'P 1'
#
loop_
_entity.id
_entity.type
_entity.pdbx_description
1 polymer ?
#
loop_
_entity_poly.entity_id
_entity_poly.type
_entity_poly.pdbx_seq_one_letter_code
_entity_poly.pdbx_strand_id
1 'polypeptide(L)'
;MQNNCLCGNFERFVVITPKDPSKLLSSISPFLVEKFVKAISCTINDIMSMRSGNLLFKCTTEHDVGKLLAVTSLGGASLHKSLNSSRGVIVTNELIHVPEDEVLENLAKQGVTQV
;
A
#
# COMPACT_ATOMS: atom_id res chain seq x y z
N MET A 1 -23.90 -24.52 -5.66
CA MET A 1 -22.60 -24.97 -5.11
C MET A 1 -21.88 -23.72 -4.63
N GLN A 2 -21.59 -23.67 -3.33
CA GLN A 2 -21.06 -22.51 -2.61
C GLN A 2 -19.63 -22.18 -3.06
N ASN A 3 -19.16 -20.97 -2.74
CA ASN A 3 -17.76 -20.49 -2.58
C ASN A 3 -17.53 -19.19 -3.38
N ASN A 4 -17.11 -18.06 -2.82
CA ASN A 4 -16.71 -17.70 -1.46
C ASN A 4 -16.83 -16.16 -1.39
N CYS A 5 -17.67 -15.62 -0.51
CA CYS A 5 -17.72 -14.18 -0.27
C CYS A 5 -16.43 -13.79 0.46
N LEU A 6 -15.45 -13.23 -0.26
CA LEU A 6 -14.31 -12.57 0.38
C LEU A 6 -14.79 -11.21 0.87
N CYS A 7 -15.44 -11.18 2.04
CA CYS A 7 -15.43 -9.98 2.88
C CYS A 7 -14.00 -9.79 3.42
N GLY A 8 -13.05 -9.52 2.53
CA GLY A 8 -11.68 -9.21 2.93
C GLY A 8 -11.69 -7.86 3.62
N ASN A 9 -11.09 -7.77 4.81
CA ASN A 9 -10.82 -6.48 5.43
C ASN A 9 -10.08 -5.60 4.42
N PHE A 10 -10.65 -4.44 4.09
CA PHE A 10 -9.98 -3.46 3.26
C PHE A 10 -8.79 -2.93 4.03
N GLU A 11 -7.59 -3.21 3.56
CA GLU A 11 -6.36 -2.70 4.13
C GLU A 11 -5.45 -2.21 3.00
N ARG A 12 -5.00 -0.97 3.12
CA ARG A 12 -4.03 -0.38 2.19
C ARG A 12 -2.92 0.31 2.95
N PHE A 13 -1.74 0.23 2.36
CA PHE A 13 -0.51 0.77 2.91
C PHE A 13 -0.09 1.99 2.11
N VAL A 14 0.03 3.14 2.76
CA VAL A 14 0.44 4.40 2.13
C VAL A 14 1.78 4.83 2.72
N VAL A 15 2.68 5.28 1.86
CA VAL A 15 3.98 5.83 2.26
C VAL A 15 3.99 7.32 2.02
N ILE A 16 4.36 8.09 3.05
CA ILE A 16 4.74 9.49 2.91
C ILE A 16 6.26 9.56 2.85
N THR A 17 6.75 10.14 1.76
CA THR A 17 8.17 10.40 1.51
C THR A 17 8.43 11.88 1.79
N PRO A 18 9.53 12.25 2.47
CA PRO A 18 9.87 13.64 2.73
C PRO A 18 10.00 14.43 1.43
N LYS A 19 9.58 15.70 1.44
CA LYS A 19 9.73 16.61 0.30
C LYS A 19 11.20 16.82 -0.09
N ASP A 20 12.07 16.81 0.92
CA ASP A 20 13.52 16.96 0.78
C ASP A 20 14.16 15.60 1.08
N PRO A 21 14.81 14.94 0.11
CA PRO A 21 15.40 13.62 0.29
C PRO A 21 16.58 13.60 1.27
N SER A 22 17.13 14.76 1.65
CA SER A 22 18.15 14.86 2.70
C SER A 22 17.58 14.82 4.12
N LYS A 23 16.26 14.93 4.27
CA LYS A 23 15.57 14.90 5.56
C LYS A 23 14.88 13.56 5.77
N LEU A 24 14.76 13.15 7.02
CA LEU A 24 14.05 11.94 7.41
C LEU A 24 12.78 12.34 8.18
N LEU A 25 11.62 11.84 7.76
CA LEU A 25 10.39 12.02 8.53
C LEU A 25 10.43 11.23 9.85
N SER A 26 11.25 10.19 9.92
CA SER A 26 11.49 9.43 11.15
C SER A 26 12.17 10.23 12.27
N SER A 27 12.80 11.38 11.96
CA SER A 27 13.35 12.27 12.99
C SER A 27 12.36 13.32 13.50
N ILE A 28 11.13 13.34 12.97
CA ILE A 28 10.07 14.22 13.45
C ILE A 28 9.59 13.74 14.82
N SER A 29 9.31 14.69 15.72
CA SER A 29 8.75 14.40 17.04
C SER A 29 7.48 13.53 16.94
N PRO A 30 7.37 12.42 17.69
CA PRO A 30 6.19 11.56 17.70
C PRO A 30 4.89 12.30 17.98
N PHE A 31 4.92 13.32 18.85
CA PHE A 31 3.75 14.16 19.16
C PHE A 31 3.30 15.00 17.95
N LEU A 32 4.25 15.44 17.12
CA LEU A 32 3.92 16.19 15.90
C LEU A 32 3.32 15.25 14.85
N VAL A 33 3.85 14.03 14.73
CA VAL A 33 3.29 12.99 13.87
C VAL A 33 1.86 12.66 14.30
N GLU A 34 1.62 12.44 15.59
CA GLU A 34 0.28 12.17 16.12
C GLU A 34 -0.70 13.32 15.82
N LYS A 35 -0.29 14.58 16.05
CA LYS A 35 -1.12 15.76 15.76
C LYS A 35 -1.45 15.84 14.27
N PHE A 36 -0.48 15.56 13.42
CA PHE A 36 -0.65 15.53 11.97
C PHE A 36 -1.64 14.44 11.55
N VAL A 37 -1.54 13.23 12.10
CA VAL A 37 -2.49 12.15 11.80
C VAL A 37 -3.89 12.51 12.24
N LYS A 38 -4.06 13.01 13.47
CA LYS A 38 -5.38 13.47 13.96
C LYS A 38 -6.00 14.56 13.09
N ALA A 39 -5.18 15.42 12.46
CA ALA A 39 -5.66 16.44 11.54
C ALA A 39 -6.16 15.86 10.19
N ILE A 40 -5.60 14.73 9.76
CA ILE A 40 -6.00 14.05 8.51
C ILE A 40 -7.20 13.14 8.78
N SER A 41 -7.05 12.22 9.72
CA SER A 41 -8.08 11.27 10.09
C SER A 41 -7.88 10.72 11.50
N CYS A 42 -8.97 10.66 12.25
CA CYS A 42 -8.99 10.10 13.60
C CYS A 42 -9.00 8.55 13.63
N THR A 43 -9.12 7.90 12.48
CA THR A 43 -9.24 6.43 12.35
C THR A 43 -7.91 5.75 12.06
N ILE A 44 -6.90 6.49 11.62
CA ILE A 44 -5.56 5.95 11.34
C ILE A 44 -4.83 5.80 12.68
N ASN A 45 -4.70 4.55 13.14
CA ASN A 45 -4.03 4.24 14.40
C ASN A 45 -2.65 3.58 14.20
N ASP A 46 -2.40 3.03 13.02
CA ASP A 46 -1.20 2.25 12.72
C ASP A 46 -0.24 3.05 11.84
N ILE A 47 0.82 3.55 12.48
CA ILE A 47 1.87 4.35 11.85
C ILE A 47 3.21 3.71 12.18
N MET A 48 4.06 3.53 11.16
CA MET A 48 5.38 2.95 11.32
C MET A 48 6.44 3.83 10.67
N SER A 49 7.57 4.04 11.34
CA SER A 49 8.76 4.63 10.73
C SER A 49 9.52 3.56 9.95
N MET A 50 9.83 3.85 8.68
CA MET A 50 10.62 2.97 7.83
C MET A 50 12.12 3.26 8.01
N ARG A 51 12.97 2.25 7.79
CA ARG A 51 14.44 2.43 7.79
C ARG A 51 14.92 3.49 6.80
N SER A 52 14.15 3.71 5.72
CA SER A 52 14.41 4.76 4.73
C SER A 52 14.17 6.19 5.24
N GLY A 53 13.64 6.37 6.45
CA GLY A 53 13.21 7.66 6.97
C GLY A 53 11.82 8.11 6.53
N ASN A 54 11.07 7.25 5.84
CA ASN A 54 9.68 7.49 5.45
C ASN A 54 8.71 7.12 6.59
N LEU A 55 7.48 7.60 6.48
CA LEU A 55 6.38 7.15 7.32
C LEU A 55 5.44 6.24 6.52
N LEU A 56 5.15 5.07 7.08
CA LEU A 56 4.21 4.10 6.56
C LEU A 56 2.93 4.15 7.39
N PHE A 57 1.79 4.18 6.71
CA PHE A 57 0.47 4.20 7.32
C PHE A 57 -0.31 2.99 6.84
N LYS A 58 -0.97 2.31 7.76
CA LYS A 58 -1.98 1.30 7.45
C LYS A 58 -3.36 1.95 7.55
N CYS A 59 -4.10 1.91 6.46
CA CYS A 59 -5.44 2.47 6.34
C CYS A 59 -6.45 1.34 6.16
N THR A 60 -7.55 1.40 6.91
CA THR A 60 -8.65 0.41 6.85
C THR A 60 -9.87 0.94 6.11
N THR A 61 -9.82 2.17 5.56
CA THR A 61 -10.89 2.76 4.76
C THR A 61 -10.33 3.47 3.53
N GLU A 62 -11.06 3.44 2.41
CA GLU A 62 -10.69 4.15 1.18
C GLU A 62 -10.63 5.67 1.39
N HIS A 63 -11.48 6.18 2.27
CA HIS A 63 -11.52 7.60 2.63
C HIS A 63 -10.21 8.06 3.28
N ASP A 64 -9.63 7.25 4.17
CA ASP A 64 -8.34 7.55 4.80
C ASP A 64 -7.20 7.51 3.79
N VAL A 65 -7.22 6.54 2.87
CA VAL A 65 -6.24 6.45 1.78
C VAL A 65 -6.29 7.71 0.92
N GLY A 66 -7.48 8.12 0.47
CA GLY A 66 -7.65 9.31 -0.36
C GLY A 66 -7.17 10.59 0.32
N LYS A 67 -7.51 10.79 1.60
CA LYS A 67 -7.03 11.92 2.40
C LYS A 67 -5.52 11.93 2.54
N LEU A 68 -4.92 10.77 2.80
CA LEU A 68 -3.49 10.64 3.00
C LEU A 68 -2.71 10.86 1.69
N LEU A 69 -3.25 10.39 0.55
CA LEU A 69 -2.68 10.63 -0.77
C LEU A 69 -2.74 12.11 -1.19
N ALA A 70 -3.72 12.88 -0.67
CA ALA A 70 -3.82 14.32 -0.91
C ALA A 70 -2.87 15.17 -0.05
N VAL A 71 -2.19 14.57 0.93
CA VAL A 71 -1.22 15.29 1.78
C VAL A 71 -0.02 15.73 0.94
N THR A 72 0.30 17.02 1.05
CA THR A 72 1.51 17.61 0.47
C THR A 72 2.40 18.33 1.50
N SER A 73 1.95 18.45 2.75
CA SER A 73 2.61 19.25 3.79
C SER A 73 3.91 18.64 4.33
N LEU A 74 3.98 17.31 4.49
CA LEU A 74 5.19 16.59 4.89
C LEU A 74 6.05 16.14 3.68
N GLY A 75 5.43 16.04 2.50
CA GLY A 75 6.07 15.58 1.29
C GLY A 75 5.09 14.85 0.37
N GLY A 76 5.59 13.91 -0.43
CA GLY A 76 4.79 13.16 -1.40
C GLY A 76 4.22 11.88 -0.81
N ALA A 77 2.91 11.67 -0.98
CA ALA A 77 2.22 10.45 -0.58
C ALA A 77 1.99 9.51 -1.78
N SER A 78 2.18 8.20 -1.58
CA SER A 78 1.94 7.18 -2.60
C SER A 78 1.60 5.83 -1.98
N LEU A 79 0.95 4.94 -2.74
CA LEU A 79 0.71 3.57 -2.31
C LEU A 79 2.02 2.79 -2.19
N HIS A 80 2.17 2.03 -1.11
CA HIS A 80 3.32 1.15 -0.94
C HIS A 80 3.32 0.04 -2.00
N LYS A 81 4.44 -0.16 -2.69
CA LYS A 81 4.51 -1.09 -3.83
C LYS A 81 4.24 -2.55 -3.45
N SER A 82 5.01 -3.11 -2.51
CA SER A 82 4.90 -4.54 -2.16
C SER A 82 3.80 -4.86 -1.17
N LEU A 83 3.63 -4.08 -0.09
CA LEU A 83 2.59 -4.33 0.93
C LEU A 83 1.14 -4.26 0.41
N ASN A 84 0.90 -3.60 -0.72
CA ASN A 84 -0.41 -3.61 -1.40
C ASN A 84 -0.53 -4.67 -2.50
N SER A 85 0.41 -5.60 -2.57
CA SER A 85 0.43 -6.71 -3.51
C SER A 85 0.68 -8.01 -2.77
N SER A 86 0.17 -9.12 -3.30
CA SER A 86 0.54 -10.45 -2.86
C SER A 86 1.24 -11.18 -3.99
N ARG A 87 2.03 -12.21 -3.63
CA ARG A 87 2.62 -13.14 -4.59
C ARG A 87 2.00 -14.51 -4.38
N GLY A 88 1.57 -15.14 -5.46
CA GLY A 88 1.11 -16.51 -5.50
C GLY A 88 2.07 -17.37 -6.30
N VAL A 89 1.96 -18.70 -6.16
CA VAL A 89 2.69 -19.67 -6.98
C VAL A 89 1.66 -20.57 -7.65
N ILE A 90 1.79 -20.74 -8.96
CA ILE A 90 0.97 -21.65 -9.76
C ILE A 90 1.91 -22.73 -10.29
N VAL A 91 1.58 -24.00 -10.06
CA VAL A 91 2.33 -25.13 -10.58
C VAL A 91 1.39 -26.00 -11.40
N THR A 92 1.57 -26.01 -12.71
CA THR A 92 0.88 -26.93 -13.63
C THR A 92 1.76 -27.19 -14.85
N ASN A 93 1.73 -28.42 -15.36
CA ASN A 93 2.42 -28.80 -16.58
C ASN A 93 1.84 -28.10 -17.82
N GLU A 94 0.57 -27.67 -17.78
CA GLU A 94 -0.08 -27.06 -18.95
C GLU A 94 0.48 -25.68 -19.29
N LEU A 95 1.04 -24.96 -18.32
CA LEU A 95 1.61 -23.62 -18.51
C LEU A 95 3.10 -23.65 -18.93
N ILE A 96 3.73 -24.82 -19.01
CA ILE A 96 5.19 -24.93 -19.25
C ILE A 96 5.65 -24.37 -20.60
N HIS A 97 4.75 -24.33 -21.59
CA HIS A 97 5.01 -23.82 -22.93
C HIS A 97 4.25 -22.53 -23.25
N VAL A 98 3.52 -21.99 -22.27
CA VAL A 98 2.73 -20.76 -22.43
C VAL A 98 3.65 -19.57 -22.12
N PRO A 99 3.77 -18.58 -23.01
CA PRO A 99 4.58 -17.39 -22.75
C PRO A 99 3.98 -16.54 -21.62
N GLU A 100 4.83 -15.89 -20.82
CA GLU A 100 4.41 -15.09 -19.66
C GLU A 100 3.43 -13.96 -20.03
N ASP A 101 3.60 -13.35 -21.20
CA ASP A 101 2.69 -12.30 -21.70
C ASP A 101 1.26 -12.81 -21.89
N GLU A 102 1.10 -14.04 -22.42
CA GLU A 102 -0.21 -14.68 -22.59
C GLU A 102 -0.81 -15.02 -21.21
N VAL A 103 0.01 -15.48 -20.26
CA VAL A 103 -0.44 -15.72 -18.89
C VAL A 103 -0.92 -14.42 -18.24
N LEU A 104 -0.16 -13.33 -18.39
CA LEU A 104 -0.50 -12.02 -17.83
C LEU A 104 -1.79 -11.47 -18.44
N GLU A 105 -1.95 -11.52 -19.77
CA GLU A 105 -3.16 -11.06 -20.45
C GLU A 105 -4.41 -11.81 -19.96
N ASN A 106 -4.32 -13.15 -19.89
CA ASN A 106 -5.46 -13.98 -19.48
C ASN A 106 -5.78 -13.87 -17.98
N LEU A 107 -4.78 -13.56 -17.13
CA LEU A 107 -4.97 -13.38 -15.68
C LEU A 107 -5.18 -11.93 -15.25
N ALA A 108 -5.07 -10.95 -16.16
CA ALA A 108 -5.21 -9.52 -15.84
C ALA A 108 -6.56 -9.19 -15.17
N LYS A 109 -7.65 -9.86 -15.58
CA LYS A 109 -8.99 -9.69 -14.99
C LYS A 109 -9.07 -10.12 -13.52
N GLN A 110 -8.14 -10.98 -13.07
CA GLN A 110 -8.03 -11.42 -11.69
C GLN A 110 -7.12 -10.49 -10.86
N GLY A 111 -6.61 -9.41 -11.44
CA GLY A 111 -5.73 -8.46 -10.78
C GLY A 111 -4.26 -8.87 -10.76
N VAL A 112 -3.85 -9.86 -11.58
CA VAL A 112 -2.44 -10.19 -11.78
C VAL A 112 -1.78 -9.09 -12.59
N THR A 113 -0.67 -8.56 -12.07
CA THR A 113 0.07 -7.45 -12.68
C THR A 113 1.49 -7.84 -13.08
N GLN A 114 1.97 -9.00 -12.64
CA GLN A 114 3.29 -9.54 -12.92
C GLN A 114 3.24 -11.07 -12.83
N VAL A 115 3.93 -11.74 -13.76
CA VAL A 115 4.19 -13.19 -13.78
C VAL A 115 5.69 -13.41 -13.65
#